data_AF-A0A945LE22-F1
#
_entry.id   AF-A0A945LE22-F1
#
_cell.length_a   1.000
_cell.length_b   1.000
_cell.length_c   1.000
_cell.angle_alpha   90.00
_cell.angle_beta   90.00
_cell.angle_gamma   90.00
#
_symmetry.space_group_name_H-M   'P 1'
#
loop_
_entity.id
_entity.type
_entity.pdbx_description
1 polymer ?
#
loop_
_entity_poly.entity_id
_entity_poly.type
_entity_poly.pdbx_seq_one_letter_code
_entity_poly.pdbx_strand_id
1 'polypeptide(L)'
;MLKPLLFATLAAVGNALFAYGQRGVTPPANPFLFTFGATAICMVLLSIATIYYRTVGDTAYVSGNLTMMGISGLGFFLTFIGFFLLFTNYGASQYALYASISIVTTTLGVGVLIYREDFNIYKVAAMVLAIAAIVLFTYGNSKTAG
;
A
#
# COMPACT_ATOMS: atom_id res chain seq x y z
N MET A 1 -7.86 18.05 8.96
CA MET A 1 -8.60 16.83 8.57
C MET A 1 -8.84 16.73 7.05
N LEU A 2 -9.22 17.80 6.34
CA LEU A 2 -9.50 17.74 4.89
C LEU A 2 -8.31 17.28 4.02
N LYS A 3 -7.09 17.82 4.24
CA LYS A 3 -5.90 17.41 3.47
C LYS A 3 -5.54 15.92 3.64
N PRO A 4 -5.42 15.37 4.87
CA PRO A 4 -5.22 13.94 5.07
C PRO A 4 -6.28 13.07 4.38
N LEU A 5 -7.55 13.48 4.44
CA LEU A 5 -8.64 12.75 3.77
C LEU A 5 -8.44 12.72 2.26
N LEU A 6 -8.15 13.86 1.63
CA LEU A 6 -7.90 13.94 0.19
C LEU A 6 -6.71 13.07 -0.23
N PHE A 7 -5.61 13.09 0.51
CA PHE A 7 -4.43 12.28 0.21
C PHE A 7 -4.71 10.78 0.39
N ALA A 8 -5.46 10.41 1.42
CA ALA A 8 -5.90 9.03 1.62
C ALA A 8 -6.82 8.56 0.50
N THR A 9 -7.75 9.41 0.05
CA THR A 9 -8.63 9.09 -1.09
C THR A 9 -7.84 8.93 -2.39
N LEU A 10 -6.89 9.82 -2.67
CA LEU A 10 -6.02 9.71 -3.84
C LEU A 10 -5.24 8.37 -3.84
N ALA A 11 -4.65 8.02 -2.69
CA ALA A 11 -3.97 6.74 -2.52
C ALA A 11 -4.91 5.53 -2.71
N ALA A 12 -6.13 5.61 -2.16
CA ALA A 12 -7.13 4.55 -2.31
C ALA A 12 -7.57 4.36 -3.78
N VAL A 13 -7.76 5.44 -4.53
CA VAL A 13 -8.08 5.38 -5.98
C VAL A 13 -6.91 4.77 -6.76
N GLY A 14 -5.68 5.23 -6.50
CA GLY A 14 -4.49 4.64 -7.13
C GLY A 14 -4.35 3.15 -6.86
N ASN A 15 -4.60 2.73 -5.62
CA ASN A 15 -4.61 1.31 -5.26
C ASN A 15 -5.74 0.53 -5.96
N ALA A 16 -6.94 1.11 -6.11
CA ALA A 16 -8.03 0.46 -6.83
C ALA A 16 -7.70 0.23 -8.32
N LEU A 17 -7.06 1.21 -8.98
CA LEU A 17 -6.55 1.05 -10.35
C LEU A 17 -5.48 -0.03 -10.44
N PHE A 18 -4.58 -0.09 -9.45
CA PHE A 18 -3.54 -1.11 -9.38
C PHE A 18 -4.13 -2.53 -9.25
N ALA A 19 -5.12 -2.70 -8.35
CA ALA A 19 -5.82 -3.97 -8.18
C ALA A 19 -6.60 -4.38 -9.44
N TYR A 20 -7.27 -3.43 -10.11
CA TYR A 20 -7.94 -3.66 -11.39
C TYR A 20 -6.96 -4.15 -12.46
N GLY A 21 -5.82 -3.47 -12.61
CA GLY A 21 -4.78 -3.86 -13.57
C GLY A 21 -4.24 -5.26 -13.31
N GLN A 22 -3.89 -5.59 -12.06
CA GLN A 22 -3.36 -6.91 -11.68
C GLN A 22 -4.38 -8.04 -11.84
N ARG A 23 -5.66 -7.78 -11.55
CA ARG A 23 -6.73 -8.76 -11.72
C ARG A 23 -7.03 -9.05 -13.19
N GLY A 24 -6.88 -8.04 -14.05
CA GLY A 24 -7.15 -8.15 -15.49
C GLY A 24 -6.06 -8.85 -16.30
N VAL A 25 -4.95 -9.24 -15.69
CA VAL A 25 -3.84 -9.93 -16.37
C VAL A 25 -4.19 -11.39 -16.62
N THR A 26 -3.88 -11.90 -17.81
CA THR A 26 -3.91 -13.35 -18.06
C THR A 26 -2.90 -14.06 -17.15
N PRO A 27 -3.19 -15.28 -16.67
CA PRO A 27 -2.31 -16.00 -15.74
C PRO A 27 -0.88 -16.07 -16.28
N PRO A 28 0.12 -15.47 -15.61
CA PRO A 28 1.45 -15.40 -16.19
C PRO A 28 2.33 -16.57 -15.78
N ALA A 29 3.31 -16.87 -16.64
CA ALA A 29 4.47 -17.68 -16.28
C ALA A 29 5.45 -16.95 -15.35
N ASN A 30 5.48 -15.60 -15.34
CA ASN A 30 6.35 -14.81 -14.48
C ASN A 30 5.66 -13.54 -13.90
N PRO A 31 5.29 -13.53 -12.60
CA PRO A 31 4.61 -12.41 -11.95
C PRO A 31 5.46 -11.14 -11.82
N PHE A 32 6.79 -11.25 -11.88
CA PHE A 32 7.70 -10.12 -11.75
C PHE A 32 7.69 -9.22 -12.99
N LEU A 33 7.36 -9.75 -14.17
CA LEU A 33 7.33 -8.97 -15.41
C LEU A 33 6.24 -7.91 -15.40
N PHE A 34 5.03 -8.28 -14.95
CA PHE A 34 3.94 -7.33 -14.82
C PHE A 34 4.30 -6.20 -13.85
N THR A 35 4.76 -6.58 -12.66
CA THR A 35 5.11 -5.62 -11.61
C THR A 35 6.26 -4.72 -12.06
N PHE A 36 7.29 -5.26 -12.70
CA PHE A 36 8.39 -4.48 -13.27
C PHE A 36 7.88 -3.44 -14.27
N GLY A 37 7.06 -3.86 -15.25
CA GLY A 37 6.48 -2.95 -16.24
C GLY A 37 5.63 -1.84 -15.63
N ALA A 38 4.76 -2.18 -14.66
CA ALA A 38 3.95 -1.20 -13.95
C ALA A 38 4.82 -0.20 -13.15
N THR A 39 5.87 -0.67 -12.48
CA THR A 39 6.81 0.21 -11.76
C THR A 39 7.62 1.11 -12.68
N ALA A 40 7.97 0.66 -13.89
CA ALA A 40 8.66 1.48 -14.87
C ALA A 40 7.77 2.66 -15.32
N ILE A 41 6.48 2.42 -15.57
CA ILE A 41 5.51 3.49 -15.88
C ILE A 41 5.42 4.48 -14.72
N CYS A 42 5.32 3.98 -13.48
CA CYS A 42 5.29 4.81 -12.28
C CYS A 42 6.57 5.66 -12.14
N MET A 43 7.74 5.07 -12.41
CA MET A 43 9.03 5.77 -12.39
C MET A 43 9.06 6.92 -13.42
N VAL A 44 8.54 6.70 -14.63
CA VAL A 44 8.44 7.76 -15.65
C VAL A 44 7.58 8.93 -15.15
N LEU A 45 6.40 8.64 -14.61
CA LEU A 45 5.49 9.67 -14.10
C LEU A 45 6.09 10.44 -12.92
N LEU A 46 6.75 9.75 -11.99
CA LEU A 46 7.45 10.38 -10.87
C LEU A 46 8.67 11.19 -11.33
N SER A 47 9.36 10.76 -12.39
CA SER A 47 10.46 11.52 -12.97
C SER A 47 9.98 12.85 -13.55
N ILE A 48 8.85 12.85 -14.27
CA ILE A 48 8.22 14.06 -14.78
C ILE A 48 7.84 15.00 -13.62
N ALA A 49 7.20 14.48 -12.57
CA ALA A 49 6.83 15.26 -11.41
C ALA A 49 8.07 15.86 -10.71
N THR A 50 9.14 15.08 -10.56
CA THR A 50 10.39 15.52 -9.93
C THR A 50 11.04 16.65 -10.71
N ILE A 51 11.04 16.58 -12.05
CA ILE A 51 11.59 17.64 -12.90
C ILE A 51 10.75 18.92 -12.78
N TYR A 52 9.42 18.79 -12.76
CA TYR A 52 8.50 19.93 -12.68
C TYR A 52 8.59 20.67 -11.33
N TYR A 53 8.77 19.94 -10.22
CA TYR A 53 8.83 20.49 -8.86
C TYR A 53 10.26 20.69 -8.33
N ARG A 54 11.25 20.82 -9.21
CA ARG A 54 12.66 20.96 -8.83
C ARG A 54 12.89 22.18 -7.91
N THR A 55 13.67 22.00 -6.84
CA THR A 55 13.98 23.07 -5.88
C THR A 55 15.49 23.24 -5.63
N VAL A 56 15.86 24.39 -5.05
CA VAL A 56 17.22 24.63 -4.57
C VAL A 56 17.43 23.78 -3.31
N GLY A 57 18.17 22.67 -3.45
CA GLY A 57 18.45 21.74 -2.34
C GLY A 57 18.19 20.27 -2.66
N ASP A 58 17.62 19.95 -3.83
CA ASP A 58 17.23 18.57 -4.19
C ASP A 58 18.37 17.55 -4.05
N THR A 59 19.60 17.91 -4.46
CA THR A 59 20.75 17.01 -4.34
C THR A 59 21.09 16.71 -2.87
N ALA A 60 21.03 17.72 -2.00
CA ALA A 60 21.27 17.53 -0.56
C ALA A 60 20.13 16.76 0.11
N TYR A 61 18.89 16.97 -0.35
CA TYR A 61 17.73 16.20 0.11
C TYR A 61 17.88 14.72 -0.25
N VAL A 62 18.25 14.40 -1.48
CA VAL A 62 18.44 13.01 -1.91
C VAL A 62 19.58 12.35 -1.14
N SER A 63 20.75 12.99 -1.07
CA SER A 63 21.91 12.41 -0.39
C SER A 63 21.67 12.20 1.12
N GLY A 64 20.91 13.10 1.75
CA GLY A 64 20.52 12.98 3.16
C GLY A 64 19.50 11.88 3.46
N ASN A 65 18.82 11.32 2.45
CA ASN A 65 17.70 10.41 2.64
C ASN A 65 17.87 9.03 1.98
N LEU A 66 19.06 8.71 1.45
CA LEU A 66 19.31 7.47 0.69
C LEU A 66 18.90 6.20 1.44
N THR A 67 19.15 6.11 2.75
CA THR A 67 18.76 4.96 3.56
C THR A 67 17.24 4.79 3.61
N MET A 68 16.50 5.86 3.85
CA MET A 68 15.03 5.82 3.92
C MET A 68 14.41 5.59 2.55
N MET A 69 15.02 6.10 1.48
CA MET A 69 14.66 5.74 0.11
C MET A 69 14.85 4.25 -0.15
N GLY A 70 15.96 3.65 0.29
CA GLY A 70 16.22 2.22 0.18
C GLY A 70 15.19 1.36 0.92
N ILE A 71 14.88 1.70 2.18
CA ILE A 71 13.86 1.01 2.98
C ILE A 71 12.48 1.12 2.30
N SER A 72 12.13 2.32 1.81
CA SER A 72 10.86 2.56 1.12
C SER A 72 10.78 1.77 -0.19
N GLY A 73 11.87 1.70 -0.96
CA GLY A 73 11.96 0.90 -2.17
C GLY A 73 11.76 -0.59 -1.92
N LEU A 74 12.35 -1.14 -0.85
CA LEU A 74 12.11 -2.52 -0.42
C LEU A 74 10.63 -2.73 -0.03
N GLY A 75 10.02 -1.76 0.66
CA GLY A 75 8.60 -1.76 0.98
C GLY A 75 7.69 -1.79 -0.25
N PHE A 76 8.00 -0.99 -1.29
CA PHE A 76 7.28 -1.01 -2.56
C PHE A 76 7.37 -2.38 -3.23
N PHE A 77 8.56 -2.98 -3.29
CA PHE A 77 8.76 -4.31 -3.88
C PHE A 77 7.89 -5.38 -3.19
N LEU A 78 7.94 -5.46 -1.85
CA LEU A 78 7.16 -6.44 -1.09
C LEU A 78 5.65 -6.22 -1.26
N THR A 79 5.21 -4.96 -1.23
CA THR A 79 3.80 -4.60 -1.39
C THR A 79 3.27 -4.99 -2.77
N PHE A 80 4.01 -4.67 -3.83
CA PHE A 80 3.55 -4.97 -5.19
C PHE A 80 3.53 -6.47 -5.50
N ILE A 81 4.51 -7.24 -5.01
CA ILE A 81 4.48 -8.71 -5.11
C ILE A 81 3.32 -9.28 -4.29
N GLY A 82 3.14 -8.83 -3.06
CA GLY A 82 2.04 -9.27 -2.21
C GLY A 82 0.69 -9.04 -2.87
N PHE A 83 0.45 -7.85 -3.43
CA PHE A 83 -0.76 -7.54 -4.18
C PHE A 83 -0.93 -8.38 -5.44
N PHE A 84 0.14 -8.58 -6.21
CA PHE A 84 0.10 -9.41 -7.39
C PHE A 84 -0.36 -10.82 -7.04
N LEU A 85 0.29 -11.44 -6.05
CA LEU A 85 -0.07 -12.77 -5.56
C LEU A 85 -1.49 -12.82 -5.01
N LEU A 86 -1.92 -11.77 -4.30
CA LEU A 86 -3.24 -11.71 -3.68
C LEU A 86 -4.35 -11.61 -4.73
N PHE A 87 -4.27 -10.66 -5.66
CA PHE A 87 -5.36 -10.35 -6.58
C PHE A 87 -5.44 -11.31 -7.77
N THR A 88 -4.30 -11.80 -8.27
CA THR A 88 -4.29 -12.78 -9.36
C THR A 88 -4.87 -14.11 -8.88
N ASN A 89 -4.53 -14.58 -7.67
CA ASN A 89 -4.98 -15.89 -7.17
C ASN A 89 -6.34 -15.85 -6.45
N TYR A 90 -6.63 -14.80 -5.68
CA TYR A 90 -7.77 -14.79 -4.76
C TYR A 90 -8.79 -13.66 -5.04
N GLY A 91 -8.53 -12.82 -6.04
CA GLY A 91 -9.43 -11.75 -6.47
C GLY A 91 -9.31 -10.45 -5.68
N ALA A 92 -9.88 -9.38 -6.23
CA ALA A 92 -9.74 -8.02 -5.70
C ALA A 92 -10.44 -7.81 -4.34
N SER A 93 -11.43 -8.63 -3.99
CA SER A 93 -12.14 -8.53 -2.71
C SER A 93 -11.22 -8.76 -1.51
N GLN A 94 -10.13 -9.51 -1.68
CA GLN A 94 -9.11 -9.71 -0.65
C GLN A 94 -8.39 -8.42 -0.24
N TYR A 95 -8.59 -7.31 -0.96
CA TYR A 95 -8.09 -6.01 -0.52
C TYR A 95 -8.60 -5.63 0.88
N ALA A 96 -9.82 -6.03 1.27
CA ALA A 96 -10.35 -5.76 2.61
C ALA A 96 -9.50 -6.42 3.71
N LEU A 97 -9.04 -7.65 3.47
CA LEU A 97 -8.14 -8.37 4.38
C LEU A 97 -6.79 -7.66 4.49
N TYR A 98 -6.17 -7.33 3.34
CA TYR A 98 -4.92 -6.57 3.32
C TYR A 98 -5.06 -5.23 4.04
N ALA A 99 -6.10 -4.46 3.74
CA ALA A 99 -6.28 -3.11 4.27
C ALA A 99 -6.40 -3.15 5.79
N SER A 100 -7.13 -4.14 6.31
CA SER A 100 -7.29 -4.32 7.74
C SER A 100 -5.99 -4.73 8.43
N ILE A 101 -5.20 -5.64 7.83
CA ILE A 101 -3.87 -6.00 8.35
C ILE A 101 -2.93 -4.78 8.29
N SER A 102 -2.97 -4.00 7.21
CA SER A 102 -2.13 -2.83 7.00
C SER A 102 -2.42 -1.71 8.00
N ILE A 103 -3.69 -1.54 8.42
CA ILE A 103 -4.06 -0.64 9.52
C ILE A 103 -3.29 -1.04 10.79
N VAL A 104 -3.24 -2.33 11.12
CA VAL A 104 -2.52 -2.82 12.31
C VAL A 104 -1.02 -2.61 12.16
N THR A 105 -0.40 -3.12 11.10
CA THR A 105 1.06 -3.08 10.95
C THR A 105 1.59 -1.64 10.83
N THR A 106 0.87 -0.77 10.12
CA THR A 106 1.32 0.60 9.86
C THR A 106 1.00 1.52 11.02
N THR A 107 -0.24 1.50 11.52
CA THR A 107 -0.65 2.44 12.57
C THR A 107 -0.05 2.02 13.91
N LEU A 108 -0.16 0.75 14.31
CA LEU A 108 0.41 0.28 15.58
C LEU A 108 1.91 0.09 15.46
N GLY A 109 2.37 -0.68 14.48
CA GLY A 109 3.79 -1.03 14.34
C GLY A 109 4.67 0.18 14.06
N VAL A 110 4.36 0.95 13.03
CA VAL A 110 5.20 2.08 12.63
C VAL A 110 4.83 3.36 13.39
N GLY A 111 3.56 3.77 13.36
CA GLY A 111 3.12 5.02 14.00
C GLY A 111 3.32 5.02 15.52
N VAL A 112 2.71 4.06 16.22
CA VAL A 112 2.72 4.01 17.70
C VAL A 112 4.05 3.47 18.25
N LEU A 113 4.51 2.30 17.79
CA LEU A 113 5.67 1.65 18.42
C LEU A 113 7.01 2.26 18.01
N ILE A 114 7.20 2.59 16.73
CA ILE A 114 8.47 3.14 16.22
C ILE A 114 8.51 4.67 16.40
N TYR A 115 7.53 5.39 15.84
CA TYR A 115 7.53 6.85 15.85
C TYR A 115 6.88 7.49 17.08
N ARG A 116 6.25 6.69 17.97
CA ARG A 116 5.63 7.16 19.22
C ARG A 116 4.60 8.27 19.01
N GLU A 117 3.82 8.16 17.93
CA GLU A 117 2.76 9.11 17.62
C GLU A 117 1.61 9.05 18.63
N ASP A 118 0.91 10.18 18.82
CA ASP A 118 -0.24 10.27 19.71
C ASP A 118 -1.35 9.27 19.31
N PHE A 119 -1.69 8.39 20.25
CA PHE A 119 -2.67 7.33 20.03
C PHE A 119 -3.85 7.45 21.01
N ASN A 120 -4.87 8.19 20.58
CA ASN A 120 -6.07 8.43 21.39
C ASN A 120 -7.06 7.26 21.35
N ILE A 121 -8.05 7.30 22.24
CA ILE A 121 -9.06 6.24 22.38
C ILE A 121 -9.86 5.97 21.11
N TYR A 122 -10.08 6.99 20.26
CA TYR A 122 -10.77 6.82 18.98
C TYR A 122 -9.91 6.05 17.96
N LYS A 123 -8.60 6.29 17.94
CA LYS A 123 -7.65 5.51 17.11
C LYS A 123 -7.55 4.07 17.60
N VAL A 124 -7.61 3.84 18.92
CA VAL A 124 -7.71 2.50 19.51
C VAL A 124 -8.99 1.80 19.08
N ALA A 125 -10.14 2.48 19.17
CA ALA A 125 -11.42 1.92 18.73
C ALA A 125 -11.41 1.56 17.24
N ALA A 126 -10.86 2.43 16.38
CA ALA A 126 -10.68 2.15 14.96
C ALA A 126 -9.81 0.90 14.71
N MET A 127 -8.75 0.72 15.51
CA MET A 127 -7.89 -0.47 15.46
C MET A 127 -8.65 -1.75 15.80
N VAL A 128 -9.45 -1.73 16.88
CA VAL A 128 -10.25 -2.89 17.29
C VAL A 128 -11.26 -3.26 16.20
N LEU A 129 -11.90 -2.27 15.57
CA LEU A 129 -12.82 -2.50 14.47
C LEU A 129 -12.12 -3.06 13.22
N ALA A 130 -10.90 -2.62 12.92
CA ALA A 130 -10.10 -3.21 11.84
C ALA A 130 -9.77 -4.68 12.11
N ILE A 131 -9.40 -5.03 13.35
CA ILE A 131 -9.16 -6.42 13.74
C ILE A 131 -10.45 -7.26 13.61
N ALA A 132 -11.58 -6.73 14.07
CA ALA A 132 -12.88 -7.40 13.91
C ALA A 132 -13.23 -7.63 12.43
N ALA A 133 -12.92 -6.66 11.55
CA ALA A 133 -13.11 -6.80 10.11
C ALA A 133 -12.27 -7.94 9.52
N ILE A 134 -11.02 -8.12 9.96
CA ILE A 134 -10.18 -9.29 9.57
C ILE A 134 -10.90 -10.58 9.94
N VAL A 135 -11.31 -10.73 11.20
CA VAL A 135 -11.93 -11.97 11.71
C VAL A 135 -13.21 -12.29 10.94
N LEU A 136 -14.09 -11.30 10.75
CA LEU A 136 -15.34 -11.49 10.02
C LEU A 136 -15.11 -11.83 8.54
N PHE A 137 -14.18 -11.14 7.89
CA PHE A 137 -13.88 -11.37 6.47
C PHE A 137 -13.27 -12.75 6.24
N THR A 138 -12.32 -13.17 7.09
CA THR A 138 -11.72 -14.51 7.03
C THR A 138 -12.74 -15.60 7.33
N TYR A 139 -13.59 -15.42 8.35
CA TYR A 139 -14.65 -16.38 8.67
C TYR A 139 -15.69 -16.48 7.55
N GLY A 140 -16.13 -15.35 6.98
CA GLY A 140 -17.05 -15.31 5.85
C GLY A 140 -16.52 -16.07 4.64
N ASN A 141 -15.26 -15.83 4.25
CA ASN A 141 -14.63 -16.57 3.15
C ASN A 141 -14.57 -18.08 3.41
N SER A 142 -14.36 -18.51 4.67
CA SER A 142 -14.34 -19.94 5.02
C SER A 142 -15.71 -20.63 4.91
N LYS A 143 -16.81 -19.87 4.98
CA LYS A 143 -18.18 -20.39 4.88
C LYS A 143 -18.71 -20.43 3.45
N THR A 144 -18.21 -19.56 2.58
CA THR A 144 -18.59 -19.52 1.15
C THR A 144 -17.78 -20.51 0.30
N ALA A 145 -16.71 -21.10 0.85
CA ALA A 145 -15.89 -22.12 0.20
C ALA A 145 -16.42 -23.57 0.37
N GLY A 146 -17.68 -23.73 0.78
CA GLY A 146 -18.37 -25.01 0.93
C GLY A 146 -19.50 -25.18 -0.08
#